data_AF-A0A7M3YP17-F1
#
_entry.id   AF-A0A7M3YP17-F1
#
_cell.length_a   1.000
_cell.length_b   1.000
_cell.length_c   1.000
_cell.angle_alpha   90.00
_cell.angle_beta   90.00
_cell.angle_gamma   90.00
#
_symmetry.space_group_name_H-M   'P 1'
#
loop_
_entity.id
_entity.type
_entity.pdbx_description
1 polymer ?
#
loop_
_entity_poly.entity_id
_entity_poly.type
_entity_poly.pdbx_seq_one_letter_code
_entity_poly.pdbx_strand_id
1 'polypeptide(L)'
;MVVKVAINGYGTIGKRVADAVDAQDDMEIVGVTKTRPSFGCDLAVRKGYPLYCTYDSEEKIAAFGPAGYDCKGGLSDLLSV
;
A
#
# COMPACT_ATOMS: atom_id res chain seq x y z
N MET A 1 -9.49 13.70 15.89
CA MET A 1 -9.89 13.16 14.56
C MET A 1 -8.58 12.81 13.88
N VAL A 2 -8.42 11.57 13.40
CA VAL A 2 -7.16 11.11 12.78
C VAL A 2 -7.26 11.28 11.27
N VAL A 3 -6.21 11.78 10.62
CA VAL A 3 -6.15 11.94 9.17
C VAL A 3 -5.81 10.60 8.52
N LYS A 4 -6.67 10.13 7.63
CA LYS A 4 -6.43 8.92 6.82
C LYS A 4 -5.52 9.25 5.64
N VAL A 5 -4.39 8.56 5.53
CA VAL A 5 -3.37 8.81 4.51
C VAL A 5 -3.16 7.58 3.63
N ALA A 6 -3.33 7.76 2.33
CA ALA A 6 -3.04 6.75 1.31
C ALA A 6 -1.70 7.06 0.62
N ILE A 7 -0.81 6.07 0.52
CA ILE A 7 0.47 6.21 -0.18
C ILE A 7 0.39 5.55 -1.55
N ASN A 8 0.04 6.34 -2.57
CA ASN A 8 0.04 5.85 -3.94
C ASN A 8 1.46 5.84 -4.52
N GLY A 9 2.11 4.67 -4.46
CA GLY A 9 3.47 4.44 -4.95
C GLY A 9 4.48 4.20 -3.84
N TYR A 10 4.56 2.96 -3.35
CA TYR A 10 5.50 2.52 -2.32
C TYR A 10 6.91 2.25 -2.89
N GLY A 11 7.50 3.30 -3.47
CA GLY A 11 8.86 3.34 -4.01
C GLY A 11 9.86 3.92 -3.02
N THR A 12 10.98 4.47 -3.53
CA THR A 12 12.03 5.08 -2.71
C THR A 12 11.50 6.22 -1.82
N ILE A 13 10.66 7.09 -2.38
CA ILE A 13 10.08 8.22 -1.64
C ILE A 13 8.85 7.78 -0.85
N GLY A 14 7.91 7.06 -1.47
CA GLY A 14 6.68 6.64 -0.81
C GLY A 14 6.91 5.88 0.49
N LYS A 15 7.91 5.00 0.57
CA LYS A 15 8.23 4.30 1.83
C LYS A 15 8.72 5.23 2.94
N ARG A 16 9.46 6.29 2.59
CA ARG A 16 9.93 7.30 3.54
C ARG A 16 8.80 8.18 4.02
N VAL A 17 7.88 8.54 3.11
CA VAL A 17 6.67 9.27 3.47
C VAL A 17 5.79 8.41 4.38
N ALA A 18 5.63 7.12 4.10
CA ALA A 18 4.93 6.20 4.99
C ALA A 18 5.56 6.18 6.40
N ASP A 19 6.89 6.01 6.50
CA ASP A 19 7.55 6.05 7.82
C ASP A 19 7.37 7.42 8.53
N ALA A 20 7.31 8.53 7.79
CA ALA A 20 7.05 9.85 8.37
C ALA A 20 5.61 10.00 8.88
N VAL A 21 4.63 9.46 8.14
CA VAL A 21 3.21 9.47 8.54
C VAL A 21 2.97 8.58 9.75
N ASP A 22 3.56 7.37 9.78
CA ASP A 22 3.49 6.42 10.90
C ASP A 22 4.06 7.00 12.22
N ALA A 23 4.96 7.99 12.11
CA ALA A 23 5.54 8.68 13.26
C ALA A 23 4.67 9.84 13.79
N GLN A 24 3.57 10.20 13.13
CA GLN A 24 2.67 11.25 13.59
C GLN A 24 1.58 10.66 14.49
N ASP A 25 1.18 11.39 15.53
CA ASP A 25 0.12 10.98 16.46
C ASP A 25 -1.30 11.29 15.95
N ASP A 26 -1.42 12.11 14.91
CA ASP A 26 -2.68 12.56 14.31
C ASP A 26 -2.97 11.99 12.92
N MET A 27 -2.15 11.04 12.43
CA MET A 27 -2.30 10.41 11.11
C MET A 27 -2.28 8.88 11.16
N GLU A 28 -2.93 8.25 10.18
CA GLU A 28 -2.95 6.79 10.01
C GLU A 28 -2.81 6.41 8.54
N ILE A 29 -1.98 5.41 8.26
CA ILE A 29 -1.82 4.87 6.89
C ILE A 29 -2.94 3.86 6.62
N VAL A 30 -3.83 4.21 5.70
CA VAL A 30 -4.92 3.31 5.27
C VAL A 30 -4.50 2.31 4.20
N GLY A 31 -3.36 2.56 3.54
CA GLY A 31 -2.76 1.60 2.63
C GLY A 31 -1.67 2.20 1.74
N VAL A 32 -0.93 1.30 1.10
CA VAL A 32 0.17 1.63 0.19
C VAL A 32 0.01 0.87 -1.12
N THR A 33 0.34 1.50 -2.26
CA THR A 33 0.21 0.85 -3.57
C THR A 33 1.54 0.39 -4.16
N LYS A 34 1.50 -0.71 -4.91
CA LYS A 34 2.59 -1.17 -5.79
C LYS A 34 2.07 -1.55 -7.17
N THR A 35 2.89 -1.36 -8.19
CA THR A 35 2.54 -1.70 -9.58
C THR A 35 2.65 -3.20 -9.89
N ARG A 36 3.47 -3.93 -9.13
CA ARG A 36 3.73 -5.37 -9.26
C ARG A 36 4.32 -5.94 -7.97
N PRO A 37 4.20 -7.26 -7.74
CA PRO A 37 4.92 -7.93 -6.65
C PRO A 37 6.42 -7.70 -6.76
N SER A 38 7.05 -7.33 -5.65
CA SER A 38 8.48 -7.04 -5.56
C SER A 38 8.90 -6.99 -4.10
N PHE A 39 10.21 -7.05 -3.82
CA PHE A 39 10.76 -6.93 -2.46
C PHE A 39 10.25 -5.72 -1.65
N GLY A 40 9.82 -4.64 -2.31
CA GLY A 40 9.20 -3.51 -1.62
C GLY A 40 7.88 -3.86 -0.92
N CYS A 41 7.18 -4.92 -1.35
CA CYS A 41 5.95 -5.42 -0.74
C CYS A 41 6.27 -6.11 0.61
N ASP A 42 7.41 -6.79 0.72
CA ASP A 42 7.85 -7.42 1.99
C ASP A 42 7.94 -6.40 3.11
N LEU A 43 8.46 -5.20 2.81
CA LEU A 43 8.57 -4.14 3.79
C LEU A 43 7.19 -3.63 4.22
N ALA A 44 6.27 -3.44 3.28
CA ALA A 44 4.90 -3.03 3.59
C ALA A 44 4.19 -4.06 4.49
N VAL A 45 4.33 -5.36 4.18
CA VAL A 45 3.77 -6.46 4.98
C VAL A 45 4.40 -6.50 6.37
N ARG A 46 5.73 -6.41 6.49
CA ARG A 46 6.41 -6.39 7.80
C ARG A 46 6.00 -5.22 8.68
N LYS A 47 5.69 -4.07 8.06
CA LYS A 47 5.18 -2.87 8.73
C LYS A 47 3.67 -2.93 9.02
N GLY A 48 2.97 -3.96 8.52
CA GLY A 48 1.53 -4.10 8.70
C GLY A 48 0.69 -3.16 7.84
N TYR A 49 1.27 -2.53 6.81
CA TYR A 49 0.53 -1.63 5.93
C TYR A 49 -0.34 -2.42 4.94
N PRO A 50 -1.64 -2.10 4.80
CA PRO A 50 -2.49 -2.70 3.78
C PRO A 50 -1.91 -2.49 2.37
N LEU A 51 -1.69 -3.58 1.65
CA LEU A 51 -1.10 -3.56 0.33
C LEU A 51 -2.20 -3.53 -0.75
N TYR A 52 -2.10 -2.57 -1.65
CA TYR A 52 -2.97 -2.44 -2.81
C TYR A 52 -2.16 -2.44 -4.12
N CYS A 53 -2.83 -2.77 -5.22
CA CYS A 53 -2.29 -2.58 -6.55
C CYS A 53 -2.47 -1.12 -6.98
N THR A 54 -1.48 -0.55 -7.66
CA THR A 54 -1.62 0.80 -8.26
C THR A 54 -2.66 0.83 -9.39
N TYR A 55 -3.02 -0.32 -9.94
CA TYR A 55 -3.97 -0.45 -11.04
C TYR A 55 -5.21 -1.23 -10.60
N ASP A 56 -6.37 -0.85 -11.14
CA ASP A 56 -7.65 -1.52 -10.87
C ASP A 56 -7.91 -2.74 -11.77
N SER A 57 -6.98 -3.09 -12.66
CA SER A 57 -7.12 -4.26 -13.53
C SER A 57 -6.95 -5.55 -12.72
N GLU A 58 -7.95 -6.44 -12.76
CA GLU A 58 -7.97 -7.71 -12.03
C GLU A 58 -6.72 -8.56 -12.26
N GLU A 59 -6.22 -8.64 -13.51
CA GLU A 59 -5.00 -9.38 -13.85
C GLU A 59 -3.79 -8.91 -13.02
N LYS A 60 -3.62 -7.58 -12.89
CA LYS A 60 -2.49 -7.02 -12.13
C LYS A 60 -2.65 -7.17 -10.63
N ILE A 61 -3.89 -7.13 -10.12
CA ILE A 61 -4.18 -7.40 -8.72
C ILE A 61 -3.88 -8.88 -8.40
N ALA A 62 -4.36 -9.80 -9.25
CA ALA A 62 -4.17 -11.24 -9.10
C ALA A 62 -2.68 -11.64 -9.14
N ALA A 63 -1.82 -10.90 -9.85
CA ALA A 63 -0.38 -11.15 -9.92
C ALA A 63 0.33 -11.13 -8.54
N PHE A 64 -0.24 -10.48 -7.52
CA PHE A 64 0.33 -10.44 -6.17
C PHE A 64 0.16 -11.76 -5.41
N GLY A 65 -0.93 -12.49 -5.63
CA GLY A 65 -1.26 -13.73 -4.93
C GLY A 65 -0.20 -14.84 -5.10
N PRO A 66 0.20 -15.21 -6.33
CA PRO A 66 1.26 -16.21 -6.57
C PRO A 66 2.62 -15.84 -5.96
N ALA A 67 2.87 -14.55 -5.71
CA ALA A 67 4.07 -14.07 -5.04
C ALA A 67 3.95 -14.07 -3.50
N GLY A 68 2.84 -14.56 -2.95
CA GLY A 68 2.60 -14.67 -1.51
C GLY A 68 2.09 -13.39 -0.85
N TYR A 69 1.64 -12.40 -1.62
CA TYR A 69 1.12 -11.15 -1.08
C TYR A 69 -0.41 -11.13 -1.10
N ASP A 70 -1.00 -10.75 0.03
CA ASP A 70 -2.42 -10.47 0.17
C ASP A 70 -2.70 -9.02 -0.29
N CYS A 71 -3.06 -8.88 -1.57
CA CYS A 71 -3.41 -7.61 -2.18
C CYS A 71 -4.90 -7.33 -1.99
N LYS A 72 -5.22 -6.18 -1.38
CA LYS A 72 -6.58 -5.82 -0.94
C LYS A 72 -7.47 -5.24 -2.05
N GLY A 73 -6.92 -5.01 -3.24
CA GLY A 73 -7.64 -4.44 -4.37
C GLY A 73 -6.77 -3.50 -5.19
N GLY A 74 -7.42 -2.66 -5.99
CA GLY A 74 -6.80 -1.62 -6.79
C GLY A 74 -6.65 -0.28 -6.05
N LEU A 75 -6.33 0.76 -6.82
CA LEU A 75 -6.22 2.12 -6.30
C LEU A 75 -7.60 2.67 -5.94
N SER A 76 -8.64 2.33 -6.70
CA SER A 76 -10.01 2.75 -6.42
C SER A 76 -10.50 2.21 -5.07
N ASP A 77 -10.15 0.97 -4.74
CA ASP A 77 -10.48 0.38 -3.44
C ASP A 77 -9.79 1.14 -2.30
N LEU A 78 -8.49 1.45 -2.44
CA LEU A 78 -7.75 2.24 -1.45
C LEU A 78 -8.35 3.63 -1.21
N LEU A 79 -8.81 4.31 -2.26
CA LEU A 79 -9.39 5.65 -2.15
C LEU A 79 -10.83 5.66 -1.62
N SER A 80 -11.45 4.48 -1.45
CA SER A 80 -12.81 4.33 -0.92
C SER A 80 -12.88 4.09 0.59
N VAL A 81 -11.73 4.01 1.27
CA VAL A 81 -11.57 3.66 2.71
C VAL A 81 -11.94 4.79 3.66
#